data_AF-K0TAI4-F1
#
_entry.id   AF-K0TAI4-F1
#
_cell.length_a   1.000
_cell.length_b   1.000
_cell.length_c   1.000
_cell.angle_alpha   90.00
_cell.angle_beta   90.00
_cell.angle_gamma   90.00
#
_symmetry.space_group_name_H-M   'P 1'
#
loop_
_entity.id
_entity.type
_entity.pdbx_description
1 polymer ?
#
loop_
_entity_poly.entity_id
_entity_poly.type
_entity_poly.pdbx_seq_one_letter_code
_entity_poly.pdbx_strand_id
1 'polypeptide(L)'
;MILRWHAAALLVLAASWPVVRSHGMKGFNWRAVEAAASTASTERSLPRDSPVPRGGAAAAVERKKRPVYKGSASPSKTKGGLVVKKKMKKMKRKISMQSIPQANGGTSGPRGDTMPSIFRIPSEEKYDRYSAALAVTEGLRRVRDREITRAEEAKRRKKRNQLSTDWETAKKRAESAYLLQSTKAVKALGMTAAQFNQIGREVISDPALKDRVSEQAYLYRVASTVNLDKVPLLDDPSSKKLLQSAEHKKHRVQLFARSIHEIEDLRSDQMEALKQSLQVERFPPGFDISDPNVQPLLHPEVRAVCEKFPVQAEEIVKRYGLGSDEFNRMLEETKGNPIFRWRVHKYVQKAEEDSKRADNV
;
A
#
# COMPACT_ATOMS: atom_id res chain seq x y z
N MET A 1 32.69 2.80 -1.13
CA MET A 1 31.47 1.97 -1.37
C MET A 1 31.43 1.33 -2.76
N ILE A 2 32.05 1.92 -3.79
CA ILE A 2 32.10 1.38 -5.17
C ILE A 2 32.86 0.04 -5.28
N LEU A 3 33.88 -0.20 -4.45
CA LEU A 3 34.63 -1.47 -4.46
C LEU A 3 33.82 -2.73 -4.10
N ARG A 4 32.70 -2.61 -3.39
CA ARG A 4 31.89 -3.79 -3.02
C ARG A 4 31.07 -4.34 -4.19
N TRP A 5 30.70 -3.49 -5.14
CA TRP A 5 29.97 -3.91 -6.34
C TRP A 5 30.88 -4.63 -7.33
N HIS A 6 32.15 -4.20 -7.46
CA HIS A 6 33.13 -4.91 -8.28
C HIS A 6 33.31 -6.35 -7.80
N ALA A 7 33.52 -6.58 -6.50
CA ALA A 7 33.72 -7.95 -5.98
C ALA A 7 32.44 -8.82 -6.05
N ALA A 8 31.26 -8.23 -5.83
CA ALA A 8 29.99 -8.96 -5.91
C ALA A 8 29.63 -9.35 -7.35
N ALA A 9 29.88 -8.47 -8.33
CA ALA A 9 29.73 -8.74 -9.75
C ALA A 9 30.81 -9.74 -10.26
N LEU A 10 32.06 -9.59 -9.82
CA LEU A 10 33.19 -10.50 -10.13
C LEU A 10 32.97 -11.93 -9.63
N LEU A 11 32.22 -12.14 -8.53
CA LEU A 11 31.89 -13.48 -8.05
C LEU A 11 30.63 -14.09 -8.68
N VAL A 12 29.83 -13.31 -9.41
CA VAL A 12 28.79 -13.88 -10.30
C VAL A 12 29.44 -14.42 -11.58
N LEU A 13 30.56 -13.85 -12.03
CA LEU A 13 31.37 -14.35 -13.15
C LEU A 13 31.98 -15.74 -12.91
N ALA A 14 32.38 -16.08 -11.68
CA ALA A 14 33.00 -17.38 -11.38
C ALA A 14 32.00 -18.54 -11.21
N ALA A 15 30.75 -18.24 -10.86
CA ALA A 15 29.68 -19.23 -10.82
C ALA A 15 28.89 -19.16 -12.12
N SER A 16 29.48 -19.69 -13.21
CA SER A 16 28.72 -20.10 -14.39
C SER A 16 27.44 -20.77 -13.92
N TRP A 17 26.30 -20.10 -14.07
CA TRP A 17 25.05 -20.80 -14.29
C TRP A 17 25.32 -21.59 -15.57
N PRO A 18 25.38 -22.94 -15.52
CA PRO A 18 25.31 -23.66 -16.76
C PRO A 18 23.96 -23.26 -17.34
N VAL A 19 23.99 -22.57 -18.47
CA VAL A 19 22.86 -22.46 -19.39
C VAL A 19 22.55 -23.90 -19.81
N VAL A 20 21.82 -24.62 -18.95
CA VAL A 20 21.21 -25.89 -19.27
C VAL A 20 20.02 -25.51 -20.14
N ARG A 21 20.32 -25.34 -21.43
CA ARG A 21 19.33 -25.38 -22.50
C ARG A 21 18.69 -26.77 -22.38
N SER A 22 17.47 -26.79 -21.84
CA SER A 22 16.75 -27.99 -21.44
C SER A 22 16.47 -28.87 -22.67
N HIS A 23 17.29 -29.91 -22.87
CA HIS A 23 16.83 -31.15 -23.47
C HIS A 23 16.33 -32.07 -22.35
N GLY A 24 15.13 -32.60 -22.54
CA GLY A 24 14.24 -33.01 -21.47
C GLY A 24 14.76 -34.10 -20.53
N MET A 25 14.43 -33.93 -19.25
CA MET A 25 14.29 -35.04 -18.31
C MET A 25 12.92 -34.96 -17.67
N LYS A 26 12.07 -35.93 -18.04
CA LYS A 26 10.83 -36.26 -17.33
C LYS A 26 11.18 -36.99 -16.04
N GLY A 27 10.55 -36.60 -14.93
CA GLY A 27 10.37 -37.46 -13.78
C GLY A 27 11.15 -37.05 -12.53
N PHE A 28 10.57 -36.13 -11.76
CA PHE A 28 10.81 -36.12 -10.31
C PHE A 28 9.51 -35.70 -9.60
N ASN A 29 8.89 -36.66 -8.93
CA ASN A 29 7.56 -36.55 -8.31
C ASN A 29 7.73 -36.28 -6.80
N TRP A 30 7.59 -35.01 -6.40
CA TRP A 30 7.49 -34.60 -5.00
C TRP A 30 6.01 -34.40 -4.63
N ARG A 31 5.30 -35.48 -4.35
CA ARG A 31 4.03 -35.47 -3.61
C ARG A 31 4.24 -36.11 -2.24
N ALA A 32 4.78 -35.34 -1.29
CA ALA A 32 4.64 -35.59 0.15
C ALA A 32 5.47 -34.58 0.96
N VAL A 33 5.00 -33.34 1.13
CA VAL A 33 5.20 -32.51 2.35
C VAL A 33 4.20 -31.36 2.24
N GLU A 34 2.93 -31.59 2.59
CA GLU A 34 1.99 -30.50 2.90
C GLU A 34 0.83 -31.04 3.74
N ALA A 35 1.12 -31.39 5.00
CA ALA A 35 0.11 -31.73 5.99
C ALA A 35 0.61 -31.34 7.38
N ALA A 36 0.56 -30.05 7.70
CA ALA A 36 0.42 -29.50 9.06
C ALA A 36 0.66 -27.98 9.03
N ALA A 37 -0.41 -27.19 8.93
CA ALA A 37 -0.51 -25.91 9.62
C ALA A 37 -1.88 -25.26 9.40
N SER A 38 -2.61 -25.14 10.51
CA SER A 38 -3.61 -24.10 10.78
C SER A 38 -4.93 -24.12 10.02
N THR A 39 -6.03 -24.12 10.77
CA THR A 39 -6.93 -22.96 10.82
C THR A 39 -7.95 -23.10 11.96
N ALA A 40 -7.94 -22.13 12.86
CA ALA A 40 -9.04 -21.84 13.78
C ALA A 40 -9.55 -20.42 13.49
N SER A 41 -10.85 -20.38 13.14
CA SER A 41 -11.90 -19.46 13.60
C SER A 41 -11.89 -17.97 13.25
N THR A 42 -13.10 -17.46 12.93
CA THR A 42 -13.72 -16.12 13.20
C THR A 42 -14.73 -15.85 12.05
N GLU A 43 -16.01 -15.45 12.17
CA GLU A 43 -16.88 -14.93 13.23
C GLU A 43 -18.37 -14.84 12.73
N ARG A 44 -19.32 -14.73 13.69
CA ARG A 44 -20.60 -13.94 13.74
C ARG A 44 -21.68 -14.13 12.65
N SER A 45 -23.00 -14.04 12.93
CA SER A 45 -23.75 -13.15 13.84
C SER A 45 -25.15 -13.68 14.21
N LEU A 46 -25.73 -13.09 15.28
CA LEU A 46 -27.03 -13.31 15.94
C LEU A 46 -28.27 -12.81 15.15
N PRO A 47 -29.49 -13.27 15.52
CA PRO A 47 -30.72 -12.48 15.48
C PRO A 47 -31.32 -12.17 16.87
N ARG A 48 -32.23 -11.18 16.87
CA ARG A 48 -33.11 -10.65 17.94
C ARG A 48 -34.18 -11.67 18.38
N ASP A 49 -34.78 -11.47 19.56
CA ASP A 49 -36.23 -11.18 19.65
C ASP A 49 -36.75 -10.78 21.06
N SER A 50 -37.96 -10.18 21.02
CA SER A 50 -38.72 -9.38 22.01
C SER A 50 -39.49 -10.23 23.06
N PRO A 51 -40.31 -9.65 23.98
CA PRO A 51 -41.74 -9.40 23.67
C PRO A 51 -42.49 -8.22 24.39
N VAL A 52 -43.46 -7.64 23.63
CA VAL A 52 -44.89 -7.19 23.86
C VAL A 52 -45.45 -7.09 25.32
N PRO A 53 -46.54 -6.32 25.67
CA PRO A 53 -47.63 -5.83 24.80
C PRO A 53 -48.37 -4.49 25.11
N ARG A 54 -49.36 -4.19 24.24
CA ARG A 54 -50.75 -3.75 24.51
C ARG A 54 -51.18 -2.34 24.01
N GLY A 55 -52.13 -2.34 23.07
CA GLY A 55 -53.31 -1.45 23.09
C GLY A 55 -53.45 -0.39 22.00
N GLY A 56 -54.56 -0.44 21.25
CA GLY A 56 -55.31 0.78 20.89
C GLY A 56 -55.49 1.16 19.42
N ALA A 57 -56.52 0.58 18.79
CA ALA A 57 -57.47 1.18 17.84
C ALA A 57 -57.00 2.04 16.64
N ALA A 58 -57.27 1.55 15.43
CA ALA A 58 -57.73 2.38 14.32
C ALA A 58 -58.70 1.58 13.44
N ALA A 59 -59.82 2.22 13.10
CA ALA A 59 -60.84 1.74 12.19
C ALA A 59 -60.43 1.96 10.73
N ALA A 60 -60.67 0.99 9.85
CA ALA A 60 -61.13 1.22 8.49
C ALA A 60 -61.49 -0.14 7.84
N VAL A 61 -62.71 -0.18 7.35
CA VAL A 61 -63.41 -1.29 6.71
C VAL A 61 -63.21 -1.17 5.20
N GLU A 62 -62.85 -2.24 4.49
CA GLU A 62 -63.60 -2.68 3.30
C GLU A 62 -63.09 -4.02 2.70
N ARG A 63 -64.01 -5.00 2.77
CA ARG A 63 -64.51 -5.87 1.68
C ARG A 63 -63.65 -7.00 1.05
N LYS A 64 -64.20 -8.20 1.31
CA LYS A 64 -64.69 -9.21 0.33
C LYS A 64 -63.67 -10.07 -0.43
N LYS A 65 -63.53 -11.34 0.00
CA LYS A 65 -64.16 -12.56 -0.60
C LYS A 65 -63.49 -13.85 -0.09
N ARG A 66 -64.31 -14.80 0.38
CA ARG A 66 -64.07 -16.25 0.49
C ARG A 66 -64.53 -16.91 -0.84
N PRO A 67 -64.16 -18.16 -1.24
CA PRO A 67 -64.20 -19.36 -0.38
C PRO A 67 -63.18 -20.53 -0.61
N VAL A 68 -63.01 -21.33 0.46
CA VAL A 68 -63.01 -22.81 0.60
C VAL A 68 -62.29 -23.71 -0.43
N TYR A 69 -61.31 -24.54 0.01
CA TYR A 69 -61.38 -26.02 -0.03
C TYR A 69 -60.33 -26.73 0.88
N LYS A 70 -60.69 -27.94 1.31
CA LYS A 70 -60.01 -28.85 2.27
C LYS A 70 -58.87 -29.70 1.67
N GLY A 71 -57.98 -30.19 2.54
CA GLY A 71 -57.10 -31.36 2.34
C GLY A 71 -55.63 -31.04 2.68
N SER A 72 -54.77 -31.89 3.23
CA SER A 72 -54.84 -33.20 3.89
C SER A 72 -53.41 -33.52 4.36
N ALA A 73 -53.28 -34.11 5.55
CA ALA A 73 -52.24 -35.04 6.03
C ALA A 73 -50.73 -34.79 5.75
N SER A 74 -49.92 -34.63 6.81
CA SER A 74 -49.03 -35.70 7.35
C SER A 74 -47.80 -35.16 8.14
N PRO A 75 -47.19 -35.98 9.02
CA PRO A 75 -46.34 -35.52 10.13
C PRO A 75 -44.87 -36.00 10.08
N SER A 76 -43.95 -35.26 10.72
CA SER A 76 -42.62 -35.77 11.14
C SER A 76 -42.09 -34.93 12.31
N LYS A 77 -41.98 -35.45 13.55
CA LYS A 77 -40.77 -36.07 14.17
C LYS A 77 -39.52 -35.19 13.97
N THR A 78 -38.82 -34.69 14.99
CA THR A 78 -38.10 -35.41 16.06
C THR A 78 -37.51 -34.48 17.13
N LYS A 79 -37.44 -34.98 18.38
CA LYS A 79 -36.33 -35.00 19.38
C LYS A 79 -35.39 -33.77 19.46
N GLY A 80 -35.04 -33.21 20.61
CA GLY A 80 -34.92 -33.72 21.98
C GLY A 80 -33.75 -32.94 22.59
N GLY A 81 -34.04 -31.96 23.44
CA GLY A 81 -33.05 -31.03 23.98
C GLY A 81 -32.45 -31.52 25.29
N LEU A 82 -31.13 -31.55 25.39
CA LEU A 82 -30.41 -31.74 26.64
C LEU A 82 -29.67 -30.46 27.03
N VAL A 83 -29.88 -30.10 28.29
CA VAL A 83 -29.47 -28.88 28.96
C VAL A 83 -28.10 -29.10 29.62
N VAL A 84 -27.12 -28.24 29.39
CA VAL A 84 -26.04 -28.02 30.38
C VAL A 84 -25.66 -26.53 30.42
N LYS A 85 -25.97 -25.91 31.56
CA LYS A 85 -25.54 -24.56 31.97
C LYS A 85 -24.05 -24.59 32.33
N LYS A 86 -23.26 -23.63 31.83
CA LYS A 86 -22.01 -23.25 32.52
C LYS A 86 -21.74 -21.75 32.42
N LYS A 87 -21.75 -21.12 33.60
CA LYS A 87 -21.45 -19.70 33.88
C LYS A 87 -20.05 -19.33 33.39
N MET A 88 -19.88 -18.16 32.79
CA MET A 88 -18.59 -17.47 32.79
C MET A 88 -18.67 -16.01 33.23
N LYS A 89 -17.61 -15.66 33.94
CA LYS A 89 -17.35 -14.53 34.82
C LYS A 89 -16.82 -13.36 33.99
N LYS A 90 -17.50 -12.21 34.05
CA LYS A 90 -17.08 -10.93 33.46
C LYS A 90 -15.79 -10.44 34.14
N MET A 91 -14.73 -10.19 33.37
CA MET A 91 -13.67 -9.27 33.76
C MET A 91 -13.75 -8.00 32.92
N LYS A 92 -13.97 -6.87 33.59
CA LYS A 92 -13.91 -5.53 33.02
C LYS A 92 -12.44 -5.09 32.98
N ARG A 93 -11.89 -4.82 31.79
CA ARG A 93 -10.62 -4.07 31.66
C ARG A 93 -10.96 -2.58 31.51
N LYS A 94 -10.50 -1.79 32.49
CA LYS A 94 -10.50 -0.33 32.44
C LYS A 94 -9.42 0.12 31.47
N ILE A 95 -9.81 0.87 30.44
CA ILE A 95 -8.89 1.60 29.57
C ILE A 95 -8.66 2.95 30.26
N SER A 96 -7.42 3.16 30.71
CA SER A 96 -6.95 4.43 31.28
C SER A 96 -6.76 5.43 30.15
N MET A 97 -7.54 6.52 30.15
CA MET A 97 -7.31 7.65 29.26
C MET A 97 -6.22 8.53 29.88
N GLN A 98 -5.04 8.53 29.26
CA GLN A 98 -4.03 9.54 29.53
C GLN A 98 -4.48 10.88 28.93
N SER A 99 -4.46 11.90 29.78
CA SER A 99 -4.84 13.28 29.52
C SER A 99 -3.88 13.95 28.52
N ILE A 100 -4.47 14.69 27.58
CA ILE A 100 -3.78 15.57 26.63
C ILE A 100 -3.21 16.77 27.42
N PRO A 101 -1.92 17.12 27.25
CA PRO A 101 -1.35 18.29 27.92
C PRO A 101 -1.94 19.59 27.36
N GLN A 102 -2.42 20.45 28.26
CA GLN A 102 -2.81 21.83 27.97
C GLN A 102 -1.57 22.63 27.56
N ALA A 103 -1.61 23.23 26.37
CA ALA A 103 -0.60 24.17 25.92
C ALA A 103 -0.81 25.52 26.63
N ASN A 104 0.10 25.85 27.55
CA ASN A 104 0.25 27.20 28.10
C ASN A 104 0.94 28.08 27.06
N GLY A 105 0.37 29.27 26.84
CA GLY A 105 0.89 30.31 25.95
C GLY A 105 2.23 30.85 26.45
N GLY A 106 3.30 30.46 25.78
CA GLY A 106 4.62 31.08 25.87
C GLY A 106 4.94 31.77 24.55
N THR A 107 5.23 33.05 24.62
CA THR A 107 5.68 33.93 23.53
C THR A 107 6.90 33.32 22.83
N SER A 108 6.69 32.76 21.64
CA SER A 108 7.69 32.09 20.84
C SER A 108 8.42 33.06 19.91
N GLY A 109 9.72 33.26 20.14
CA GLY A 109 10.63 33.70 19.07
C GLY A 109 10.70 32.65 17.95
N PRO A 110 11.09 33.03 16.72
CA PRO A 110 10.97 32.19 15.53
C PRO A 110 11.99 31.05 15.58
N ARG A 111 11.59 29.91 16.16
CA ARG A 111 12.25 28.63 15.87
C ARG A 111 11.91 28.28 14.42
N GLY A 112 12.93 28.27 13.57
CA GLY A 112 12.87 28.26 12.10
C GLY A 112 12.29 27.01 11.43
N ASP A 113 11.25 26.42 12.00
CA ASP A 113 10.52 25.28 11.44
C ASP A 113 9.03 25.61 11.20
N THR A 114 8.61 26.84 11.49
CA THR A 114 7.26 27.31 11.20
C THR A 114 7.21 27.81 9.76
N MET A 115 6.27 27.26 8.99
CA MET A 115 6.09 27.62 7.59
C MET A 115 5.84 29.13 7.42
N PRO A 116 6.45 29.78 6.41
CA PRO A 116 6.25 31.21 6.17
C PRO A 116 4.78 31.53 5.88
N SER A 117 4.26 32.56 6.53
CA SER A 117 2.91 33.09 6.30
C SER A 117 2.93 34.38 5.48
N ILE A 118 2.03 34.49 4.52
CA ILE A 118 1.74 35.73 3.77
C ILE A 118 1.06 36.77 4.70
N PHE A 119 0.47 36.33 5.82
CA PHE A 119 -0.17 37.20 6.80
C PHE A 119 0.86 37.63 7.86
N ARG A 120 1.54 38.75 7.62
CA ARG A 120 2.60 39.26 8.51
C ARG A 120 2.08 40.02 9.72
N ILE A 121 0.84 40.52 9.64
CA ILE A 121 0.24 41.36 10.67
C ILE A 121 -0.44 40.45 11.71
N PRO A 122 -0.19 40.63 13.03
CA PRO A 122 -0.81 39.80 14.07
C PRO A 122 -2.35 39.78 14.02
N SER A 123 -2.99 40.86 13.55
CA SER A 123 -4.45 40.92 13.38
C SER A 123 -4.99 40.00 12.28
N GLU A 124 -4.14 39.58 11.34
CA GLU A 124 -4.49 38.69 10.23
C GLU A 124 -4.22 37.20 10.54
N GLU A 125 -3.69 36.87 11.72
CA GLU A 125 -3.37 35.49 12.11
C GLU A 125 -4.58 34.54 12.04
N LYS A 126 -5.80 35.06 12.22
CA LYS A 126 -7.03 34.28 12.04
C LYS A 126 -7.18 33.75 10.60
N TYR A 127 -6.72 34.48 9.60
CA TYR A 127 -6.76 34.09 8.19
C TYR A 127 -5.67 33.07 7.85
N ASP A 128 -4.51 33.15 8.52
CA ASP A 128 -3.46 32.15 8.39
C ASP A 128 -3.91 30.77 8.89
N ARG A 129 -4.45 30.73 10.12
CA ARG A 129 -5.04 29.50 10.68
C ARG A 129 -6.19 28.98 9.81
N TYR A 130 -7.00 29.87 9.24
CA TYR A 130 -8.09 29.48 8.33
C TYR A 130 -7.55 28.87 7.03
N SER A 131 -6.47 29.42 6.49
CA SER A 131 -5.78 28.90 5.31
C SER A 131 -5.18 27.51 5.57
N ALA A 132 -4.57 27.30 6.73
CA ALA A 132 -4.09 25.98 7.16
C ALA A 132 -5.24 24.97 7.29
N ALA A 133 -6.39 25.39 7.86
CA ALA A 133 -7.58 24.56 7.96
C ALA A 133 -8.14 24.18 6.58
N LEU A 134 -8.17 25.11 5.62
CA LEU A 134 -8.55 24.83 4.24
C LEU A 134 -7.61 23.81 3.59
N ALA A 135 -6.30 23.97 3.76
CA ALA A 135 -5.32 23.03 3.19
C ALA A 135 -5.51 21.60 3.72
N VAL A 136 -5.73 21.44 5.03
CA VAL A 136 -5.96 20.13 5.66
C VAL A 136 -7.31 19.54 5.23
N THR A 137 -8.38 20.33 5.25
CA THR A 137 -9.74 19.84 4.94
C THR A 137 -9.92 19.51 3.46
N GLU A 138 -9.19 20.16 2.55
CA GLU A 138 -9.19 19.83 1.12
C GLU A 138 -8.66 18.41 0.86
N GLY A 139 -7.64 17.95 1.58
CA GLY A 139 -7.17 16.57 1.50
C GLY A 139 -8.26 15.57 1.91
N LEU A 140 -8.95 15.85 3.02
CA LEU A 140 -10.08 15.04 3.50
C LEU A 140 -11.26 15.04 2.52
N ARG A 141 -11.53 16.18 1.88
CA ARG A 141 -12.58 16.31 0.87
C ARG A 141 -12.31 15.40 -0.32
N ARG A 142 -11.07 15.36 -0.81
CA ARG A 142 -10.67 14.48 -1.92
C ARG A 142 -10.84 13.00 -1.57
N VAL A 143 -10.52 12.60 -0.33
CA VAL A 143 -10.73 11.22 0.13
C VAL A 143 -12.23 10.88 0.11
N ARG A 144 -13.07 11.75 0.67
CA ARG A 144 -14.53 11.60 0.61
C ARG A 144 -15.04 11.48 -0.82
N ASP A 145 -14.62 12.38 -1.70
CA ASP A 145 -15.11 12.43 -3.08
C ASP A 145 -14.69 11.16 -3.86
N ARG A 146 -13.47 10.63 -3.62
CA ARG A 146 -13.04 9.33 -4.16
C ARG A 146 -13.89 8.17 -3.62
N GLU A 147 -14.22 8.16 -2.33
CA GLU A 147 -15.05 7.12 -1.73
C GLU A 147 -16.47 7.14 -2.30
N ILE A 148 -17.07 8.32 -2.47
CA ILE A 148 -18.38 8.50 -3.10
C ILE A 148 -18.33 8.00 -4.55
N THR A 149 -17.30 8.39 -5.32
CA THR A 149 -17.12 7.96 -6.71
C THR A 149 -17.00 6.43 -6.81
N ARG A 150 -16.19 5.80 -5.93
CA ARG A 150 -16.07 4.33 -5.88
C ARG A 150 -17.41 3.66 -5.54
N ALA A 151 -18.18 4.22 -4.61
CA ALA A 151 -19.50 3.70 -4.27
C ALA A 151 -20.48 3.81 -5.45
N GLU A 152 -20.41 4.91 -6.22
CA GLU A 152 -21.21 5.12 -7.42
C GLU A 152 -20.82 4.15 -8.55
N GLU A 153 -19.53 3.94 -8.80
CA GLU A 153 -19.06 2.95 -9.76
C GLU A 153 -19.49 1.52 -9.38
N ALA A 154 -19.43 1.18 -8.09
CA ALA A 154 -19.91 -0.10 -7.58
C ALA A 154 -21.42 -0.28 -7.80
N LYS A 155 -22.20 0.79 -7.68
CA LYS A 155 -23.63 0.81 -8.02
C LYS A 155 -23.85 0.55 -9.51
N ARG A 156 -23.06 1.18 -10.40
CA ARG A 156 -23.17 0.97 -11.86
C ARG A 156 -22.83 -0.46 -12.29
N ARG A 157 -21.91 -1.13 -11.59
CA ARG A 157 -21.48 -2.51 -11.91
C ARG A 157 -22.46 -3.60 -11.48
N LYS A 158 -23.36 -3.34 -10.52
CA LYS A 158 -24.29 -4.37 -10.00
C LYS A 158 -25.71 -4.14 -10.53
N LYS A 159 -26.38 -5.20 -11.01
CA LYS A 159 -27.72 -5.13 -11.63
C LYS A 159 -28.80 -4.58 -10.66
N ARG A 160 -29.80 -3.93 -11.26
CA ARG A 160 -30.53 -2.72 -10.83
C ARG A 160 -31.43 -2.78 -9.57
N ASN A 161 -31.71 -3.94 -8.95
CA ASN A 161 -32.89 -4.04 -8.06
C ASN A 161 -32.62 -4.25 -6.56
N GLN A 162 -31.39 -4.51 -6.09
CA GLN A 162 -31.11 -4.73 -4.65
C GLN A 162 -30.07 -3.78 -4.02
N LEU A 163 -29.53 -2.81 -4.77
CA LEU A 163 -28.36 -2.03 -4.32
C LEU A 163 -28.58 -0.54 -4.05
N SER A 164 -29.82 -0.05 -4.10
CA SER A 164 -30.06 1.38 -3.83
C SER A 164 -29.71 1.76 -2.38
N THR A 165 -29.85 0.86 -1.42
CA THR A 165 -29.57 1.13 -0.01
C THR A 165 -28.08 1.14 0.33
N ASP A 166 -27.28 0.32 -0.36
CA ASP A 166 -25.86 0.16 -0.03
C ASP A 166 -25.02 1.37 -0.46
N TRP A 167 -25.31 1.96 -1.63
CA TRP A 167 -24.59 3.15 -2.08
C TRP A 167 -24.92 4.38 -1.23
N GLU A 168 -26.17 4.55 -0.80
CA GLU A 168 -26.60 5.67 0.04
C GLU A 168 -25.95 5.59 1.42
N THR A 169 -25.87 4.39 2.00
CA THR A 169 -25.21 4.20 3.30
C THR A 169 -23.70 4.44 3.21
N ALA A 170 -23.05 4.01 2.12
CA ALA A 170 -21.64 4.32 1.86
C ALA A 170 -21.40 5.82 1.70
N LYS A 171 -22.25 6.53 0.93
CA LYS A 171 -22.17 7.98 0.75
C LYS A 171 -22.34 8.72 2.09
N LYS A 172 -23.37 8.41 2.87
CA LYS A 172 -23.61 9.00 4.21
C LYS A 172 -22.45 8.73 5.16
N ARG A 173 -21.82 7.55 5.07
CA ARG A 173 -20.62 7.22 5.86
C ARG A 173 -19.44 8.11 5.47
N ALA A 174 -19.17 8.27 4.18
CA ALA A 174 -18.08 9.14 3.70
C ALA A 174 -18.32 10.61 4.11
N GLU A 175 -19.55 11.11 3.97
CA GLU A 175 -19.94 12.48 4.36
C GLU A 175 -19.80 12.72 5.87
N SER A 176 -20.29 11.79 6.70
CA SER A 176 -20.17 11.89 8.16
C SER A 176 -18.73 11.77 8.65
N ALA A 177 -17.92 10.90 8.03
CA ALA A 177 -16.49 10.79 8.32
C ALA A 177 -15.75 12.10 7.99
N TYR A 178 -16.00 12.67 6.81
CA TYR A 178 -15.45 13.96 6.41
C TYR A 178 -15.82 15.07 7.41
N LEU A 179 -17.09 15.17 7.79
CA LEU A 179 -17.56 16.20 8.72
C LEU A 179 -16.88 16.08 10.10
N LEU A 180 -16.78 14.85 10.62
CA LEU A 180 -16.14 14.60 11.92
C LEU A 180 -14.64 14.94 11.88
N GLN A 181 -13.94 14.51 10.83
CA GLN A 181 -12.50 14.72 10.69
C GLN A 181 -12.16 16.19 10.42
N SER A 182 -12.91 16.86 9.53
CA SER A 182 -12.73 18.30 9.27
C SER A 182 -12.96 19.13 10.53
N THR A 183 -14.00 18.82 11.32
CA THR A 183 -14.25 19.51 12.59
C THR A 183 -13.12 19.31 13.59
N LYS A 184 -12.53 18.10 13.66
CA LYS A 184 -11.38 17.82 14.52
C LYS A 184 -10.14 18.59 14.07
N ALA A 185 -9.87 18.66 12.77
CA ALA A 185 -8.75 19.41 12.21
C ALA A 185 -8.87 20.92 12.50
N VAL A 186 -10.05 21.49 12.26
CA VAL A 186 -10.37 22.90 12.59
C VAL A 186 -10.11 23.17 14.08
N LYS A 187 -10.60 22.31 14.97
CA LYS A 187 -10.36 22.44 16.42
C LYS A 187 -8.88 22.32 16.81
N ALA A 188 -8.14 21.44 16.15
CA ALA A 188 -6.70 21.25 16.42
C ALA A 188 -5.88 22.50 16.06
N LEU A 189 -6.35 23.30 15.09
CA LEU A 189 -5.76 24.60 14.72
C LEU A 189 -6.21 25.75 15.63
N GLY A 190 -6.88 25.45 16.75
CA GLY A 190 -7.26 26.44 17.75
C GLY A 190 -8.43 27.32 17.35
N MET A 191 -9.30 26.85 16.45
CA MET A 191 -10.51 27.57 16.03
C MET A 191 -11.77 26.72 16.23
N THR A 192 -12.88 27.39 16.52
CA THR A 192 -14.19 26.76 16.60
C THR A 192 -14.84 26.68 15.20
N ALA A 193 -15.80 25.76 15.02
CA ALA A 193 -16.55 25.66 13.78
C ALA A 193 -17.33 26.96 13.45
N ALA A 194 -17.79 27.68 14.48
CA ALA A 194 -18.45 28.97 14.31
C ALA A 194 -17.49 30.03 13.77
N GLN A 195 -16.28 30.14 14.35
CA GLN A 195 -15.24 31.04 13.86
C GLN A 195 -14.81 30.71 12.43
N PHE A 196 -14.64 29.43 12.11
CA PHE A 196 -14.31 28.99 10.74
C PHE A 196 -15.39 29.42 9.74
N ASN A 197 -16.67 29.23 10.06
CA ASN A 197 -17.78 29.65 9.21
C ASN A 197 -17.90 31.18 9.09
N GLN A 198 -17.62 31.91 10.17
CA GLN A 198 -17.63 33.37 10.17
C GLN A 198 -16.51 33.94 9.27
N ILE A 199 -15.28 33.47 9.47
CA ILE A 199 -14.13 33.85 8.63
C ILE A 199 -14.40 33.48 7.16
N GLY A 200 -15.01 32.33 6.90
CA GLY A 200 -15.39 31.95 5.54
C GLY A 200 -16.31 32.95 4.86
N ARG A 201 -17.25 33.56 5.59
CA ARG A 201 -18.12 34.63 5.03
C ARG A 201 -17.33 35.92 4.78
N GLU A 202 -16.45 36.31 5.70
CA GLU A 202 -15.56 37.47 5.53
C GLU A 202 -14.68 37.31 4.29
N VAL A 203 -14.04 36.16 4.14
CA VAL A 203 -13.17 35.83 2.99
C VAL A 203 -13.95 35.82 1.68
N ILE A 204 -15.21 35.37 1.66
CA ILE A 204 -16.05 35.42 0.45
C ILE A 204 -16.44 36.86 0.09
N SER A 205 -16.62 37.73 1.09
CA SER A 205 -17.03 39.12 0.87
C SER A 205 -15.92 40.00 0.27
N ASP A 206 -14.66 39.66 0.50
CA ASP A 206 -13.50 40.39 -0.01
C ASP A 206 -12.68 39.53 -1.00
N PRO A 207 -12.73 39.83 -2.32
CA PRO A 207 -11.98 39.09 -3.32
C PRO A 207 -10.46 39.09 -3.12
N ALA A 208 -9.87 40.20 -2.66
CA ALA A 208 -8.43 40.28 -2.48
C ALA A 208 -7.97 39.41 -1.30
N LEU A 209 -8.76 39.39 -0.23
CA LEU A 209 -8.53 38.50 0.91
C LEU A 209 -8.70 37.02 0.53
N LYS A 210 -9.71 36.71 -0.29
CA LYS A 210 -9.92 35.36 -0.83
C LYS A 210 -8.69 34.85 -1.57
N ASP A 211 -8.10 35.66 -2.43
CA ASP A 211 -6.93 35.27 -3.21
C ASP A 211 -5.74 35.00 -2.27
N ARG A 212 -5.43 35.90 -1.33
CA ARG A 212 -4.37 35.70 -0.32
C ARG A 212 -4.56 34.44 0.52
N VAL A 213 -5.78 34.18 0.99
CA VAL A 213 -6.12 32.95 1.75
C VAL A 213 -5.93 31.70 0.88
N SER A 214 -6.33 31.76 -0.38
CA SER A 214 -6.19 30.64 -1.31
C SER A 214 -4.72 30.33 -1.64
N GLU A 215 -3.89 31.36 -1.81
CA GLU A 215 -2.45 31.25 -2.00
C GLU A 215 -1.77 30.65 -0.77
N GLN A 216 -2.08 31.15 0.41
CA GLN A 216 -1.53 30.61 1.65
C GLN A 216 -1.96 29.13 1.85
N ALA A 217 -3.21 28.78 1.56
CA ALA A 217 -3.67 27.40 1.60
C ALA A 217 -2.97 26.50 0.55
N TYR A 218 -2.64 27.05 -0.62
CA TYR A 218 -1.82 26.37 -1.62
C TYR A 218 -0.41 26.10 -1.10
N LEU A 219 0.25 27.09 -0.47
CA LEU A 219 1.57 26.92 0.13
C LEU A 219 1.56 25.86 1.24
N TYR A 220 0.57 25.87 2.14
CA TYR A 220 0.39 24.83 3.16
C TYR A 220 0.33 23.43 2.56
N ARG A 221 -0.40 23.28 1.46
CA ARG A 221 -0.50 22.00 0.75
C ARG A 221 0.82 21.58 0.12
N VAL A 222 1.51 22.46 -0.59
CA VAL A 222 2.81 22.15 -1.20
C VAL A 222 3.83 21.77 -0.12
N ALA A 223 3.93 22.55 0.95
CA ALA A 223 4.81 22.25 2.08
C ALA A 223 4.47 20.90 2.72
N SER A 224 3.17 20.58 2.87
CA SER A 224 2.75 19.28 3.39
C SER A 224 3.14 18.11 2.50
N THR A 225 3.27 18.32 1.18
CA THR A 225 3.72 17.27 0.24
C THR A 225 5.23 17.14 0.16
N VAL A 226 5.96 18.25 0.23
CA VAL A 226 7.43 18.28 0.13
C VAL A 226 8.08 17.77 1.43
N ASN A 227 7.45 17.99 2.59
CA ASN A 227 7.97 17.53 3.87
C ASN A 227 7.58 16.08 4.23
N LEU A 228 6.92 15.32 3.32
CA LEU A 228 6.61 13.90 3.57
C LEU A 228 7.86 13.02 3.60
N ASP A 229 8.95 13.43 2.95
CA ASP A 229 10.21 12.68 2.94
C ASP A 229 10.91 12.66 4.31
N LYS A 230 10.48 13.52 5.25
CA LYS A 230 11.08 13.67 6.59
C LYS A 230 10.10 13.42 7.74
N VAL A 231 8.91 12.88 7.49
CA VAL A 231 8.09 12.37 8.60
C VAL A 231 8.89 11.21 9.19
N PRO A 232 9.38 11.29 10.45
CA PRO A 232 10.01 10.15 11.09
C PRO A 232 8.98 9.03 11.01
N LEU A 233 9.30 7.96 10.28
CA LEU A 233 8.48 6.78 10.22
C LEU A 233 8.20 6.41 11.68
N LEU A 234 6.99 6.70 12.15
CA LEU A 234 6.52 6.27 13.44
C LEU A 234 6.72 4.75 13.40
N ASP A 235 7.63 4.30 14.25
CA ASP A 235 8.21 2.96 14.20
C ASP A 235 7.19 1.99 14.79
N ASP A 236 6.05 1.90 14.10
CA ASP A 236 4.85 1.24 14.58
C ASP A 236 5.19 -0.25 14.68
N PRO A 237 5.07 -0.88 15.86
CA PRO A 237 5.40 -2.31 16.01
C PRO A 237 4.56 -3.22 15.09
N SER A 238 3.44 -2.71 14.57
CA SER A 238 2.63 -3.35 13.54
C SER A 238 3.28 -3.32 12.14
N SER A 239 3.95 -2.22 11.76
CA SER A 239 4.59 -2.09 10.44
C SER A 239 5.77 -3.05 10.30
N LYS A 240 6.55 -3.26 11.37
CA LYS A 240 7.62 -4.27 11.41
C LYS A 240 7.10 -5.69 11.18
N LYS A 241 5.93 -6.04 11.74
CA LYS A 241 5.27 -7.34 11.48
C LYS A 241 4.77 -7.45 10.04
N LEU A 242 4.30 -6.35 9.46
CA LEU A 242 3.84 -6.31 8.07
C LEU A 242 5.01 -6.42 7.08
N LEU A 243 6.13 -5.76 7.35
CA LEU A 243 7.38 -5.90 6.58
C LEU A 243 8.00 -7.30 6.72
N GLN A 244 7.80 -7.97 7.86
CA GLN A 244 8.21 -9.35 8.08
C GLN A 244 7.20 -10.39 7.56
N SER A 245 6.04 -9.95 7.07
CA SER A 245 5.02 -10.86 6.54
C SER A 245 5.60 -11.73 5.42
N ALA A 246 5.16 -12.99 5.36
CA ALA A 246 5.61 -13.92 4.33
C ALA A 246 5.32 -13.39 2.91
N GLU A 247 4.23 -12.63 2.75
CA GLU A 247 3.85 -11.98 1.50
C GLU A 247 4.84 -10.89 1.09
N HIS A 248 5.24 -10.01 2.01
CA HIS A 248 6.24 -8.98 1.73
C HIS A 248 7.57 -9.63 1.33
N LYS A 249 8.03 -10.64 2.10
CA LYS A 249 9.25 -11.40 1.74
C LYS A 249 9.14 -12.04 0.35
N LYS A 250 8.00 -12.63 0.02
CA LYS A 250 7.75 -13.23 -1.30
C LYS A 250 7.83 -12.18 -2.41
N HIS A 251 7.22 -11.01 -2.20
CA HIS A 251 7.25 -9.91 -3.15
C HIS A 251 8.67 -9.35 -3.33
N ARG A 252 9.43 -9.19 -2.24
CA ARG A 252 10.84 -8.80 -2.27
C ARG A 252 11.69 -9.77 -3.11
N VAL A 253 11.51 -11.08 -2.93
CA VAL A 253 12.19 -12.11 -3.75
C VAL A 253 11.80 -12.01 -5.23
N GLN A 254 10.55 -11.70 -5.53
CA GLN A 254 10.10 -11.49 -6.90
C GLN A 254 10.76 -10.26 -7.54
N LEU A 255 10.83 -9.14 -6.82
CA LEU A 255 11.52 -7.92 -7.27
C LEU A 255 13.01 -8.19 -7.50
N PHE A 256 13.66 -8.89 -6.57
CA PHE A 256 15.05 -9.33 -6.70
C PHE A 256 15.29 -10.20 -7.94
N ALA A 257 14.41 -11.19 -8.17
CA ALA A 257 14.51 -12.04 -9.36
C ALA A 257 14.39 -11.23 -10.67
N ARG A 258 13.47 -10.25 -10.72
CA ARG A 258 13.32 -9.35 -11.86
C ARG A 258 14.54 -8.47 -12.07
N SER A 259 15.08 -7.88 -11.00
CA SER A 259 16.29 -7.06 -11.10
C SER A 259 17.51 -7.85 -11.56
N ILE A 260 17.67 -9.11 -11.12
CA ILE A 260 18.78 -9.96 -11.60
C ILE A 260 18.63 -10.23 -13.09
N HIS A 261 17.42 -10.60 -13.52
CA HIS A 261 17.16 -10.90 -14.93
C HIS A 261 17.49 -9.70 -15.82
N GLU A 262 17.00 -8.51 -15.47
CA GLU A 262 17.25 -7.29 -16.24
C GLU A 262 18.74 -6.86 -16.23
N ILE A 263 19.47 -7.13 -15.14
CA ILE A 263 20.93 -6.89 -15.10
C ILE A 263 21.68 -7.86 -16.02
N GLU A 264 21.24 -9.11 -16.11
CA GLU A 264 21.83 -10.10 -17.02
C GLU A 264 21.50 -9.79 -18.49
N ASP A 265 20.30 -9.27 -18.77
CA ASP A 265 19.94 -8.78 -20.10
C ASP A 265 20.81 -7.58 -20.48
N LEU A 266 20.95 -6.58 -19.60
CA LEU A 266 21.85 -5.44 -19.81
C LEU A 266 23.30 -5.90 -20.07
N ARG A 267 23.78 -6.90 -19.32
CA ARG A 267 25.12 -7.48 -19.51
C ARG A 267 25.25 -8.10 -20.90
N SER A 268 24.23 -8.85 -21.33
CA SER A 268 24.21 -9.52 -22.62
C SER A 268 24.21 -8.51 -23.77
N ASP A 269 23.37 -7.49 -23.69
CA ASP A 269 23.29 -6.39 -24.67
C ASP A 269 24.62 -5.64 -24.79
N GLN A 270 25.25 -5.31 -23.67
CA GLN A 270 26.56 -4.64 -23.67
C GLN A 270 27.66 -5.53 -24.23
N MET A 271 27.64 -6.82 -23.92
CA MET A 271 28.59 -7.79 -24.45
C MET A 271 28.42 -7.96 -25.97
N GLU A 272 27.18 -7.97 -26.46
CA GLU A 272 26.87 -8.04 -27.89
C GLU A 272 27.29 -6.77 -28.63
N ALA A 273 26.94 -5.60 -28.11
CA ALA A 273 27.38 -4.32 -28.66
C ALA A 273 28.91 -4.22 -28.72
N LEU A 274 29.60 -4.72 -27.70
CA LEU A 274 31.06 -4.75 -27.66
C LEU A 274 31.66 -5.69 -28.72
N LYS A 275 31.08 -6.88 -28.91
CA LYS A 275 31.48 -7.82 -29.97
C LYS A 275 31.32 -7.21 -31.35
N GLN A 276 30.20 -6.51 -31.57
CA GLN A 276 29.92 -5.82 -32.83
C GLN A 276 30.93 -4.69 -33.07
N SER A 277 31.25 -3.87 -32.06
CA SER A 277 32.24 -2.79 -32.17
C SER A 277 33.65 -3.33 -32.48
N LEU A 278 34.07 -4.38 -31.77
CA LEU A 278 35.41 -4.96 -31.94
C LEU A 278 35.53 -5.92 -33.13
N GLN A 279 34.42 -6.25 -33.81
CA GLN A 279 34.36 -7.25 -34.88
C GLN A 279 34.88 -8.63 -34.42
N VAL A 280 34.62 -9.00 -33.16
CA VAL A 280 35.03 -10.29 -32.58
C VAL A 280 33.80 -11.17 -32.38
N GLU A 281 33.74 -12.33 -33.02
CA GLU A 281 32.60 -13.24 -32.88
C GLU A 281 32.47 -13.82 -31.46
N ARG A 282 33.60 -14.13 -30.82
CA ARG A 282 33.62 -14.73 -29.48
C ARG A 282 34.88 -14.37 -28.71
N PHE A 283 34.72 -13.95 -27.46
CA PHE A 283 35.84 -13.79 -26.54
C PHE A 283 36.44 -15.15 -26.16
N PRO A 284 37.77 -15.24 -25.99
CA PRO A 284 38.42 -16.48 -25.56
C PRO A 284 37.79 -17.04 -24.28
N PRO A 285 37.56 -18.36 -24.18
CA PRO A 285 37.03 -18.96 -22.97
C PRO A 285 38.01 -18.75 -21.81
N GLY A 286 37.49 -18.31 -20.66
CA GLY A 286 38.29 -18.03 -19.46
C GLY A 286 38.89 -16.62 -19.40
N PHE A 287 38.66 -15.77 -20.40
CA PHE A 287 39.05 -14.36 -20.33
C PHE A 287 37.99 -13.55 -19.56
N ASP A 288 38.35 -13.04 -18.38
CA ASP A 288 37.49 -12.15 -17.60
C ASP A 288 37.82 -10.68 -17.90
N ILE A 289 36.93 -10.03 -18.66
CA ILE A 289 37.01 -8.60 -19.02
C ILE A 289 36.93 -7.72 -17.75
N SER A 290 36.39 -8.26 -16.66
CA SER A 290 36.19 -7.55 -15.41
C SER A 290 37.42 -7.56 -14.49
N ASP A 291 38.45 -8.34 -14.80
CA ASP A 291 39.66 -8.43 -13.97
C ASP A 291 40.36 -7.06 -13.89
N PRO A 292 40.53 -6.48 -12.67
CA PRO A 292 41.21 -5.20 -12.48
C PRO A 292 42.62 -5.13 -13.08
N ASN A 293 43.31 -6.27 -13.18
CA ASN A 293 44.66 -6.33 -13.76
C ASN A 293 44.63 -6.27 -15.30
N VAL A 294 43.52 -6.70 -15.90
CA VAL A 294 43.34 -6.74 -17.36
C VAL A 294 42.77 -5.41 -17.87
N GLN A 295 41.95 -4.72 -17.07
CA GLN A 295 41.31 -3.44 -17.45
C GLN A 295 42.25 -2.36 -18.03
N PRO A 296 43.47 -2.14 -17.51
CA PRO A 296 44.40 -1.17 -18.08
C PRO A 296 44.92 -1.55 -19.48
N LEU A 297 44.90 -2.84 -19.81
CA LEU A 297 45.34 -3.39 -21.10
C LEU A 297 44.20 -3.43 -22.13
N LEU A 298 42.94 -3.30 -21.68
CA LEU A 298 41.78 -3.26 -22.55
C LEU A 298 41.68 -1.94 -23.32
N HIS A 299 41.07 -2.02 -24.50
CA HIS A 299 40.72 -0.85 -25.33
C HIS A 299 39.89 0.16 -24.51
N PRO A 300 40.08 1.50 -24.69
CA PRO A 300 39.37 2.51 -23.92
C PRO A 300 37.84 2.37 -23.96
N GLU A 301 37.28 1.94 -25.10
CA GLU A 301 35.83 1.70 -25.22
C GLU A 301 35.35 0.53 -24.37
N VAL A 302 36.08 -0.60 -24.37
CA VAL A 302 35.78 -1.76 -23.52
C VAL A 302 35.80 -1.35 -22.06
N ARG A 303 36.84 -0.61 -21.67
CA ARG A 303 37.01 -0.09 -20.30
C ARG A 303 35.84 0.79 -19.90
N ALA A 304 35.43 1.72 -20.76
CA ALA A 304 34.31 2.62 -20.50
C ALA A 304 32.99 1.87 -20.30
N VAL A 305 32.74 0.77 -21.03
CA VAL A 305 31.57 -0.09 -20.82
C VAL A 305 31.65 -0.79 -19.46
N CYS A 306 32.80 -1.38 -19.13
CA CYS A 306 33.02 -2.06 -17.85
C CYS A 306 32.88 -1.12 -16.63
N GLU A 307 33.31 0.14 -16.75
CA GLU A 307 33.18 1.16 -15.70
C GLU A 307 31.73 1.64 -15.54
N LYS A 308 30.94 1.68 -16.62
CA LYS A 308 29.53 2.12 -16.60
C LYS A 308 28.57 1.05 -16.07
N PHE A 309 28.87 -0.24 -16.31
CA PHE A 309 27.95 -1.34 -15.96
C PHE A 309 27.52 -1.36 -14.49
N PRO A 310 28.41 -1.20 -13.48
CA PRO A 310 28.00 -1.21 -12.07
C PRO A 310 27.01 -0.09 -11.72
N VAL A 311 27.17 1.10 -12.31
CA VAL A 311 26.28 2.24 -12.06
C VAL A 311 24.88 1.96 -12.61
N GLN A 312 24.81 1.41 -13.83
CA GLN A 312 23.54 1.05 -14.45
C GLN A 312 22.85 -0.12 -13.75
N ALA A 313 23.61 -1.12 -13.27
CA ALA A 313 23.08 -2.20 -12.46
C ALA A 313 22.48 -1.67 -11.15
N GLU A 314 23.13 -0.71 -10.49
CA GLU A 314 22.59 -0.07 -9.29
C GLU A 314 21.29 0.71 -9.58
N GLU A 315 21.21 1.40 -10.72
CA GLU A 315 19.98 2.07 -11.18
C GLU A 315 18.83 1.06 -11.37
N ILE A 316 19.08 -0.09 -12.00
CA ILE A 316 18.09 -1.17 -12.14
C ILE A 316 17.58 -1.59 -10.76
N VAL A 317 18.47 -1.89 -9.81
CA VAL A 317 18.11 -2.32 -8.45
C VAL A 317 17.25 -1.26 -7.74
N LYS A 318 17.59 0.02 -7.89
CA LYS A 318 16.80 1.15 -7.34
C LYS A 318 15.43 1.28 -7.99
N ARG A 319 15.29 1.05 -9.30
CA ARG A 319 13.98 1.07 -10.00
C ARG A 319 12.99 0.05 -9.43
N TYR A 320 13.49 -1.09 -8.94
CA TYR A 320 12.67 -2.10 -8.27
C TYR A 320 12.45 -1.84 -6.77
N GLY A 321 12.92 -0.72 -6.23
CA GLY A 321 12.78 -0.38 -4.82
C GLY A 321 13.59 -1.28 -3.89
N LEU A 322 14.65 -1.92 -4.41
CA LEU A 322 15.60 -2.67 -3.60
C LEU A 322 16.74 -1.73 -3.18
N GLY A 323 17.18 -1.80 -1.92
CA GLY A 323 18.41 -1.14 -1.49
C GLY A 323 19.63 -1.97 -1.89
N SER A 324 20.76 -1.32 -2.18
CA SER A 324 22.02 -1.97 -2.58
C SER A 324 22.48 -3.03 -1.59
N ASP A 325 22.41 -2.74 -0.28
CA ASP A 325 22.80 -3.70 0.77
C ASP A 325 21.85 -4.90 0.84
N GLU A 326 20.56 -4.67 0.62
CA GLU A 326 19.57 -5.74 0.63
C GLU A 326 19.70 -6.65 -0.59
N PHE A 327 19.95 -6.07 -1.77
CA PHE A 327 20.25 -6.82 -2.98
C PHE A 327 21.49 -7.70 -2.79
N ASN A 328 22.58 -7.14 -2.25
CA ASN A 328 23.81 -7.89 -1.97
C ASN A 328 23.59 -9.04 -0.98
N ARG A 329 22.81 -8.79 0.09
CA ARG A 329 22.44 -9.84 1.04
C ARG A 329 21.64 -10.98 0.37
N MET A 330 20.68 -10.65 -0.49
CA MET A 330 19.90 -11.65 -1.23
C MET A 330 20.75 -12.39 -2.26
N LEU A 331 21.76 -11.73 -2.84
CA LEU A 331 22.74 -12.34 -3.72
C LEU A 331 23.62 -13.34 -2.97
N GLU A 332 24.10 -13.00 -1.78
CA GLU A 332 24.81 -13.92 -0.89
C GLU A 332 23.93 -15.11 -0.46
N GLU A 333 22.67 -14.85 -0.11
CA GLU A 333 21.71 -15.92 0.22
C GLU A 333 21.48 -16.86 -0.96
N THR A 334 21.47 -16.34 -2.19
CA THR A 334 21.35 -17.15 -3.42
C THR A 334 22.55 -18.08 -3.61
N LYS A 335 23.75 -17.65 -3.19
CA LYS A 335 24.97 -18.47 -3.24
C LYS A 335 24.98 -19.56 -2.16
N GLY A 336 24.54 -19.22 -0.94
CA GLY A 336 24.59 -20.13 0.21
C GLY A 336 23.38 -21.08 0.33
N ASN A 337 22.21 -20.73 -0.24
CA ASN A 337 20.97 -21.46 -0.03
C ASN A 337 20.38 -22.01 -1.34
N PRO A 338 20.43 -23.34 -1.58
CA PRO A 338 19.94 -23.93 -2.83
C PRO A 338 18.42 -23.80 -2.99
N ILE A 339 17.65 -23.77 -1.90
CA ILE A 339 16.19 -23.59 -1.93
C ILE A 339 15.85 -22.17 -2.37
N PHE A 340 16.59 -21.19 -1.84
CA PHE A 340 16.43 -19.79 -2.23
C PHE A 340 16.75 -19.60 -3.71
N ARG A 341 17.88 -20.17 -4.17
CA ARG A 341 18.28 -20.16 -5.58
C ARG A 341 17.21 -20.75 -6.51
N TRP A 342 16.66 -21.91 -6.16
CA TRP A 342 15.57 -22.52 -6.92
C TRP A 342 14.32 -21.61 -7.00
N ARG A 343 13.98 -20.94 -5.90
CA ARG A 343 12.85 -20.00 -5.85
C ARG A 343 13.06 -18.79 -6.75
N VAL A 344 14.26 -18.19 -6.73
CA VAL A 344 14.62 -17.07 -7.61
C VAL A 344 14.50 -17.51 -9.06
N HIS A 345 15.07 -18.65 -9.42
CA HIS A 345 15.00 -19.21 -10.78
C HIS A 345 13.55 -19.41 -11.25
N LYS A 346 12.67 -19.93 -10.38
CA LYS A 346 11.25 -20.08 -10.69
C LYS A 346 10.56 -18.75 -11.01
N TYR A 347 10.93 -17.67 -10.32
CA TYR A 347 10.37 -16.34 -10.61
C TYR A 347 10.91 -15.74 -11.91
N VAL A 348 12.19 -15.97 -12.24
CA VAL A 348 12.76 -15.56 -13.52
C VAL A 348 12.05 -16.27 -14.68
N GLN A 349 11.95 -17.61 -14.63
CA GLN A 349 11.24 -18.39 -15.65
C GLN A 349 9.79 -17.93 -15.83
N LYS A 350 9.09 -17.67 -14.72
CA LYS A 350 7.72 -17.16 -14.79
C LYS A 350 7.65 -15.78 -15.46
N ALA A 351 8.59 -14.89 -15.17
CA ALA A 351 8.62 -13.56 -15.79
C ALA A 351 8.86 -13.66 -17.31
N GLU A 352 9.75 -14.55 -17.75
CA GLU A 352 9.97 -14.82 -19.17
C GLU A 352 8.72 -15.39 -19.86
N GLU A 353 8.02 -16.33 -19.22
CA GLU A 353 6.76 -16.88 -19.73
C GLU A 353 5.68 -15.80 -19.86
N ASP A 354 5.56 -14.93 -18.85
CA ASP A 354 4.61 -13.83 -18.85
C ASP A 354 4.95 -12.81 -19.97
N SER A 355 6.24 -12.53 -20.23
CA SER A 355 6.68 -11.67 -21.35
C SER A 355 6.34 -12.29 -22.70
N LYS A 356 6.68 -13.56 -22.91
CA LYS A 356 6.36 -14.30 -24.15
C LYS A 356 4.85 -14.36 -24.40
N ARG A 357 4.03 -14.43 -23.35
CA ARG A 357 2.58 -14.39 -23.49
C ARG A 357 2.07 -13.00 -23.88
N ALA A 358 2.71 -11.94 -23.39
CA ALA A 358 2.35 -10.57 -23.75
C ALA A 358 2.65 -10.27 -25.23
N ASP A 359 3.75 -10.79 -25.78
CA ASP A 359 4.12 -10.57 -27.19
C ASP A 359 3.26 -11.34 -28.21
N ASN A 360 2.52 -12.35 -27.75
CA ASN A 360 1.63 -13.17 -28.59
C ASN A 360 0.17 -12.69 -28.62
N VAL A 361 -0.15 -11.61 -27.90
CA VAL A 361 -1.48 -10.97 -27.85
C VAL A 361 -1.42 -9.67 -28.62
#